data_AF-A0A0U1DQI2-F1
#
_entry.id   AF-A0A0U1DQI2-F1
#
_cell.length_a   1.000
_cell.length_b   1.000
_cell.length_c   1.000
_cell.angle_alpha   90.00
_cell.angle_beta   90.00
_cell.angle_gamma   90.00
#
_symmetry.space_group_name_H-M   'P 1'
#
loop_
_entity.id
_entity.type
_entity.pdbx_description
1 polymer ?
#
loop_
_entity_poly.entity_id
_entity_poly.type
_entity_poly.pdbx_seq_one_letter_code
_entity_poly.pdbx_strand_id
1 'polypeptide(L)'
;MTNEDTRAVVLSVLTTIAPEVDPDEIRDDALLRDQVDLDSMDWLSFLRGIHKRLHVDIPESDYASLRTLADVVGYVEKNASAV
;
A
#
# COMPACT_ATOMS: atom_id res chain seq x y z
N MET A 1 -7.46 -8.26 -11.87
CA MET A 1 -6.21 -8.55 -11.15
C MET A 1 -6.56 -9.45 -9.99
N THR A 2 -5.78 -10.50 -9.77
CA THR A 2 -5.92 -11.37 -8.59
C THR A 2 -5.30 -10.68 -7.37
N ASN A 3 -5.84 -10.93 -6.18
CA ASN A 3 -5.40 -10.29 -4.93
C ASN A 3 -3.88 -10.41 -4.69
N GLU A 4 -3.29 -11.54 -5.10
CA GLU A 4 -1.84 -11.79 -5.06
C GLU A 4 -1.02 -10.79 -5.90
N ASP A 5 -1.50 -10.38 -7.08
CA ASP A 5 -0.80 -9.41 -7.93
C ASP A 5 -0.79 -8.02 -7.30
N THR A 6 -1.92 -7.60 -6.71
CA THR A 6 -2.03 -6.31 -6.03
C THR A 6 -1.10 -6.25 -4.82
N ARG A 7 -1.13 -7.30 -3.97
CA ARG A 7 -0.25 -7.41 -2.80
C ARG A 7 1.23 -7.32 -3.20
N ALA A 8 1.64 -8.06 -4.23
CA ALA A 8 3.03 -8.04 -4.71
C ALA A 8 3.47 -6.64 -5.18
N VAL A 9 2.59 -5.91 -5.90
CA VAL A 9 2.89 -4.54 -6.33
C VAL A 9 2.98 -3.59 -5.14
N VAL A 10 2.06 -3.68 -4.19
CA VAL A 10 2.06 -2.85 -2.97
C VAL A 10 3.35 -3.08 -2.18
N LEU A 11 3.75 -4.33 -1.96
CA LEU A 11 5.01 -4.67 -1.30
C LEU A 11 6.23 -4.18 -2.09
N SER A 12 6.22 -4.26 -3.42
CA SER A 12 7.32 -3.73 -4.25
C SER A 12 7.49 -2.21 -4.12
N VAL A 13 6.37 -1.47 -3.96
CA VAL A 13 6.42 -0.03 -3.69
C VAL A 13 6.94 0.23 -2.29
N LEU A 14 6.53 -0.58 -1.31
CA LEU A 14 7.00 -0.50 0.07
C LEU A 14 8.52 -0.65 0.14
N THR A 15 9.08 -1.71 -0.46
CA THR A 15 10.52 -1.98 -0.49
C THR A 15 11.31 -0.95 -1.30
N THR A 16 10.65 -0.13 -2.13
CA THR A 16 11.32 0.99 -2.81
C THR A 16 11.58 2.15 -1.85
N ILE A 17 10.73 2.29 -0.83
CA ILE A 17 10.79 3.39 0.15
C ILE A 17 11.60 2.94 1.35
N ALA A 18 11.29 1.76 1.87
CA ALA A 18 11.96 1.14 2.99
C ALA A 18 12.57 -0.20 2.55
N PRO A 19 13.76 -0.19 1.91
CA PRO A 19 14.41 -1.40 1.42
C PRO A 19 14.90 -2.31 2.56
N GLU A 20 14.97 -1.83 3.79
CA GLU A 20 15.30 -2.66 4.96
C GLU A 20 14.14 -3.53 5.45
N VAL A 21 12.93 -3.27 4.95
CA VAL A 21 11.73 -4.04 5.31
C VAL A 21 11.71 -5.37 4.60
N ASP A 22 11.47 -6.44 5.35
CA ASP A 22 11.17 -7.74 4.78
C ASP A 22 9.66 -7.87 4.48
N PRO A 23 9.25 -7.97 3.19
CA PRO A 23 7.85 -8.06 2.82
C PRO A 23 7.18 -9.38 3.24
N ASP A 24 7.95 -10.43 3.55
CA ASP A 24 7.41 -11.72 4.02
C ASP A 24 7.01 -11.67 5.50
N GLU A 25 7.63 -10.77 6.28
CA GLU A 25 7.30 -10.55 7.69
C GLU A 25 6.11 -9.59 7.90
N ILE A 26 5.64 -8.93 6.83
CA ILE A 26 4.52 -8.00 6.89
C ILE A 26 3.18 -8.73 7.02
N ARG A 27 2.46 -8.39 8.08
CA ARG A 27 1.13 -8.90 8.39
C ARG A 27 0.05 -8.00 7.78
N ASP A 28 -0.92 -8.63 7.14
CA ASP A 28 -2.00 -7.94 6.43
C ASP A 28 -2.99 -7.24 7.39
N ASP A 29 -3.18 -7.80 8.58
CA ASP A 29 -4.10 -7.34 9.63
C ASP A 29 -3.48 -6.37 10.65
N ALA A 30 -2.19 -6.05 10.51
CA ALA A 30 -1.50 -5.11 11.39
C ALA A 30 -1.28 -3.75 10.72
N LEU A 31 -1.08 -2.72 11.56
CA LEU A 31 -0.79 -1.37 11.10
C LEU A 31 0.51 -1.39 10.30
N LEU A 32 0.45 -0.97 9.04
CA LEU A 32 1.61 -1.05 8.16
C LEU A 32 2.71 -0.13 8.69
N ARG A 33 2.38 1.11 9.03
CA ARG A 33 3.35 2.10 9.55
C ARG A 33 4.16 1.63 10.76
N ASP A 34 3.54 0.88 11.67
CA ASP A 34 4.22 0.38 12.88
C ASP A 34 5.15 -0.80 12.56
N GLN A 35 4.87 -1.56 11.50
CA GLN A 35 5.69 -2.70 11.09
C GLN A 35 6.95 -2.27 10.33
N VAL A 36 6.86 -1.16 9.61
CA VAL A 36 7.90 -0.70 8.66
C VAL A 36 8.55 0.63 9.03
N ASP A 37 8.26 1.14 10.22
CA ASP A 37 8.80 2.40 10.75
C ASP A 37 8.71 3.55 9.72
N LEU A 38 7.54 3.67 9.06
CA LEU A 38 7.32 4.70 8.04
C LEU A 38 6.92 6.03 8.67
N ASP A 39 7.68 7.06 8.35
CA ASP A 39 7.33 8.44 8.64
C ASP A 39 6.15 8.94 7.78
N SER A 40 5.58 10.09 8.17
CA SER A 40 4.47 10.72 7.44
C SER A 40 4.79 11.02 5.97
N MET A 41 6.05 11.34 5.67
CA MET A 41 6.52 11.64 4.31
C MET A 41 6.66 10.37 3.45
N ASP A 42 7.18 9.29 4.04
CA ASP A 42 7.32 8.00 3.39
C ASP A 42 5.96 7.35 3.12
N TRP A 43 5.02 7.50 4.05
CA TRP A 43 3.63 7.09 3.84
C TRP A 43 2.99 7.76 2.61
N LEU A 44 3.16 9.07 2.46
CA LEU A 44 2.63 9.80 1.30
C LEU A 44 3.32 9.35 0.00
N SER A 45 4.63 9.10 0.05
CA SER A 45 5.39 8.59 -1.08
C SER A 45 4.94 7.19 -1.49
N PHE A 46 4.58 6.36 -0.51
CA PHE A 46 4.04 5.02 -0.68
C PHE A 46 2.70 5.04 -1.41
N LEU A 47 1.73 5.83 -0.92
CA LEU A 47 0.44 5.97 -1.58
C LEU A 47 0.55 6.52 -3.00
N ARG A 48 1.45 7.48 -3.24
CA ARG A 48 1.74 7.98 -4.59
C ARG A 48 2.38 6.92 -5.49
N GLY A 49 3.22 6.04 -4.94
CA GLY A 49 3.81 4.92 -5.67
C GLY A 49 2.74 3.92 -6.11
N ILE A 50 1.80 3.60 -5.22
CA ILE A 50 0.64 2.75 -5.51
C ILE A 50 -0.21 3.38 -6.61
N HIS A 51 -0.59 4.66 -6.47
CA HIS A 51 -1.35 5.40 -7.48
C HIS A 51 -0.68 5.30 -8.86
N LYS A 52 0.63 5.53 -8.94
CA LYS A 52 1.38 5.47 -10.21
C LYS A 52 1.43 4.06 -10.82
N ARG A 53 1.62 3.02 -9.98
CA ARG A 53 1.77 1.63 -10.44
C ARG A 53 0.45 1.00 -10.83
N LEU A 54 -0.60 1.27 -10.06
CA LEU A 54 -1.91 0.61 -10.16
C LEU A 54 -2.96 1.51 -10.81
N HIS A 55 -2.63 2.76 -11.12
CA HIS A 55 -3.53 3.75 -11.72
C HIS A 55 -4.81 3.99 -10.91
N VAL A 56 -4.70 3.87 -9.57
CA VAL A 56 -5.80 4.08 -8.63
C VAL A 56 -5.70 5.48 -8.02
N ASP A 57 -6.79 6.25 -8.10
CA ASP A 57 -6.89 7.53 -7.40
C ASP A 57 -7.10 7.29 -5.90
N ILE A 58 -6.26 7.91 -5.08
CA ILE A 58 -6.33 7.82 -3.61
C ILE A 58 -6.40 9.25 -3.08
N PRO A 59 -7.59 9.78 -2.78
CA PRO A 59 -7.72 11.12 -2.23
C PRO A 59 -7.22 11.17 -0.79
N GLU A 60 -6.74 12.33 -0.36
CA GLU A 60 -6.19 12.51 1.00
C GLU A 60 -7.19 12.18 2.11
N SER A 61 -8.49 12.37 1.84
CA SER A 61 -9.58 11.99 2.75
C SER A 61 -9.61 10.49 3.08
N ASP A 62 -9.15 9.64 2.16
CA ASP A 62 -9.10 8.19 2.36
C ASP A 62 -7.81 7.73 3.05
N TYR A 63 -6.79 8.57 3.20
CA TYR A 63 -5.52 8.15 3.81
C TYR A 63 -5.68 7.65 5.25
N ALA A 64 -6.70 8.13 5.97
CA ALA A 64 -7.01 7.70 7.33
C ALA A 64 -7.65 6.30 7.41
N SER A 65 -8.26 5.81 6.32
CA SER A 65 -8.81 4.46 6.23
C SER A 65 -7.73 3.44 5.85
N LEU A 66 -6.74 3.86 5.06
CA LEU A 66 -5.59 3.05 4.66
C LEU A 66 -4.59 2.91 5.81
N ARG A 67 -4.80 1.95 6.72
CA ARG A 67 -3.88 1.74 7.84
C ARG A 67 -3.14 0.42 7.80
N THR A 68 -3.77 -0.60 7.23
CA THR A 68 -3.24 -1.96 7.14
C THR A 68 -2.93 -2.29 5.68
N LEU A 69 -2.11 -3.31 5.44
CA LEU A 69 -1.86 -3.80 4.08
C LEU A 69 -3.16 -4.34 3.46
N ALA A 70 -4.01 -5.00 4.26
CA ALA A 70 -5.33 -5.46 3.81
C ALA A 70 -6.24 -4.30 3.37
N ASP A 71 -6.27 -3.18 4.10
CA ASP A 71 -7.02 -1.98 3.71
C ASP A 71 -6.53 -1.43 2.36
N VAL A 72 -5.21 -1.33 2.19
CA VAL A 72 -4.61 -0.81 0.95
C VAL A 72 -4.91 -1.72 -0.23
N VAL A 73 -4.71 -3.03 -0.09
CA VAL A 73 -5.00 -4.01 -1.14
C VAL A 73 -6.49 -3.99 -1.47
N GLY A 74 -7.36 -4.06 -0.47
CA GLY A 74 -8.81 -4.04 -0.68
C GLY A 74 -9.31 -2.72 -1.31
N TYR A 75 -8.74 -1.59 -0.92
CA TYR A 75 -9.05 -0.29 -1.54
C TYR A 75 -8.64 -0.27 -3.00
N VAL A 76 -7.42 -0.74 -3.31
CA VAL A 76 -6.94 -0.81 -4.69
C VAL A 76 -7.82 -1.74 -5.50
N GLU A 77 -8.13 -2.95 -5.05
CA GLU A 77 -8.96 -3.89 -5.82
C GLU A 77 -10.35 -3.33 -6.13
N LYS A 78 -10.94 -2.62 -5.16
CA LYS A 78 -12.24 -1.98 -5.32
C LYS A 78 -12.21 -0.85 -6.36
N ASN A 79 -11.11 -0.11 -6.47
CA ASN A 79 -10.98 1.04 -7.37
C ASN A 79 -10.28 0.69 -8.71
N ALA A 80 -9.49 -0.38 -8.77
CA ALA A 80 -8.77 -0.83 -9.96
C ALA A 80 -9.68 -1.54 -10.98
N SER A 81 -10.91 -1.90 -10.60
CA SER A 81 -11.91 -2.54 -11.47
C SER A 81 -12.70 -1.55 -12.34
N ALA A 82 -12.31 -0.28 -12.39
CA ALA A 82 -13.02 0.77 -13.14
C ALA A 82 -12.49 1.01 -14.57
N VAL A 83 -11.79 0.04 -15.18
CA VAL A 83 -11.35 0.13 -16.59
C VAL A 83 -12.02 -0.96 -17.42
#